data_AF-A0A940U198-F1
#
_entry.id   AF-A0A940U198-F1
#
_cell.length_a   1.000
_cell.length_b   1.000
_cell.length_c   1.000
_cell.angle_alpha   90.00
_cell.angle_beta   90.00
_cell.angle_gamma   90.00
#
_symmetry.space_group_name_H-M   'P 1'
#
loop_
_entity.id
_entity.type
_entity.pdbx_description
1 polymer ?
#
loop_
_entity_poly.entity_id
_entity_poly.type
_entity_poly.pdbx_seq_one_letter_code
_entity_poly.pdbx_strand_id
1 'polypeptide(L)'
;MESNIQPDKANRYEGILETMEEGYFEVDLGGNYTFVNDSVCRIHGASREELIGLNYKKYMENETAKKVRKVFNQVYQTGMPYKLFEWEIIKADGTKAVEESSVYLIRNARGERIGFRGIFREISERKKTQEVLRQSEERYRTILDNIEEGYFEVDLSGNFIFVNESLGRIIGLPKEKLLGMNNREYMDDKTAQRIYEIFKEVYRTGLPGKVFEWEIKRENGTRAIEECSVSLIRNVRGEGIGFRGIMRDATERKRLEEEREKFIAQLQEALAKVKTLSGFLPICASCKKIRDDRGYWMQIEAYIRDHSEAEFSHGICPECKEKLYGSFLEEENKGEN
;
A
#
# COMPACT_ATOMS: atom_id res chain seq x y z
N MET A 1 59.15 -15.30 42.88
CA MET A 1 58.55 -14.15 43.61
C MET A 1 57.57 -13.50 42.66
N GLU A 2 56.32 -13.96 42.65
CA GLU A 2 55.22 -13.26 41.98
C GLU A 2 54.33 -12.71 43.08
N SER A 3 54.41 -11.40 43.29
CA SER A 3 53.56 -10.67 44.22
C SER A 3 52.16 -10.59 43.64
N ASN A 4 51.27 -11.44 44.15
CA ASN A 4 49.86 -11.47 43.83
C ASN A 4 49.17 -10.26 44.51
N ILE A 5 49.18 -9.10 43.84
CA ILE A 5 48.52 -7.88 44.30
C ILE A 5 47.02 -8.05 43.98
N GLN A 6 46.24 -8.57 44.95
CA GLN A 6 44.79 -8.45 44.86
C GLN A 6 44.42 -6.95 44.92
N PRO A 7 43.64 -6.42 43.96
CA PRO A 7 43.18 -5.04 44.05
C PRO A 7 42.34 -4.85 45.31
N ASP A 8 42.55 -3.71 45.97
CA ASP A 8 41.76 -3.28 47.13
C ASP A 8 40.26 -3.43 46.84
N LYS A 9 39.49 -3.89 47.84
CA LYS A 9 38.04 -4.14 47.69
C LYS A 9 37.31 -2.90 47.18
N ALA A 10 37.74 -1.70 47.60
CA ALA A 10 37.19 -0.43 47.13
C ALA A 10 37.36 -0.23 45.61
N ASN A 11 38.58 -0.43 45.09
CA ASN A 11 38.89 -0.34 43.66
C ASN A 11 38.09 -1.36 42.82
N ARG A 12 37.78 -2.53 43.40
CA ARG A 12 36.97 -3.54 42.72
C ARG A 12 35.50 -3.12 42.56
N TYR A 13 34.90 -2.54 43.60
CA TYR A 13 33.50 -2.08 43.51
C TYR A 13 33.34 -0.86 42.61
N GLU A 14 34.29 0.08 42.69
CA GLU A 14 34.31 1.25 41.81
C GLU A 14 34.45 0.84 40.34
N GLY A 15 35.39 -0.05 40.02
CA GLY A 15 35.54 -0.57 38.65
C GLY A 15 34.29 -1.27 38.11
N ILE A 16 33.52 -1.98 38.94
CA ILE A 16 32.24 -2.57 38.53
C ILE A 16 31.24 -1.46 38.22
N LEU A 17 31.05 -0.49 39.12
CA LEU A 17 30.07 0.58 38.92
C LEU A 17 30.39 1.41 37.68
N GLU A 18 31.67 1.71 37.41
CA GLU A 18 32.05 2.53 36.25
C GLU A 18 31.91 1.80 34.90
N THR A 19 32.09 0.47 34.89
CA THR A 19 31.99 -0.35 33.66
C THR A 19 30.58 -0.85 33.37
N MET A 20 29.65 -0.74 34.32
CA MET A 20 28.25 -1.11 34.11
C MET A 20 27.59 -0.21 33.07
N GLU A 21 26.82 -0.82 32.15
CA GLU A 21 25.99 -0.09 31.18
C GLU A 21 24.80 0.63 31.83
N GLU A 22 24.33 0.12 32.97
CA GLU A 22 23.25 0.73 33.74
C GLU A 22 23.77 1.97 34.50
N GLY A 23 22.93 3.01 34.54
CA GLY A 23 23.19 4.21 35.33
C GLY A 23 23.03 3.89 36.80
N TYR A 24 24.07 4.13 37.60
CA TYR A 24 24.02 4.02 39.06
C TYR A 24 24.18 5.42 39.67
N PHE A 25 23.26 5.78 40.57
CA PHE A 25 23.30 7.06 41.26
C PHE A 25 23.02 6.92 42.75
N GLU A 26 23.51 7.89 43.51
CA GLU A 26 23.14 8.13 44.90
C GLU A 26 22.76 9.59 45.08
N VAL A 27 21.75 9.83 45.91
CA VAL A 27 21.24 11.17 46.25
C VAL A 27 21.05 11.29 47.76
N ASP A 28 21.22 12.50 48.28
CA ASP A 28 20.85 12.83 49.65
C ASP A 28 19.32 12.82 49.85
N LEU A 29 18.86 13.05 51.10
CA LEU A 29 17.42 13.15 51.40
C LEU A 29 16.73 14.34 50.71
N GLY A 30 17.49 15.36 50.27
CA GLY A 30 17.00 16.48 49.48
C GLY A 30 16.85 16.16 47.99
N GLY A 31 17.43 15.05 47.53
CA GLY A 31 17.45 14.64 46.12
C GLY A 31 18.63 15.22 45.34
N ASN A 32 19.69 15.67 46.00
CA ASN A 32 20.91 16.14 45.34
C ASN A 32 21.87 14.98 45.13
N TYR A 33 22.44 14.85 43.92
CA TYR A 33 23.36 13.75 43.62
C TYR A 33 24.61 13.81 44.50
N THR A 34 24.89 12.71 45.20
CA THR A 34 26.10 12.52 46.00
C THR A 34 27.09 11.59 45.31
N PHE A 35 26.62 10.75 44.39
CA PHE A 35 27.43 9.86 43.56
C PHE A 35 26.71 9.57 42.25
N VAL A 36 27.47 9.43 41.16
CA VAL A 36 27.01 8.95 39.86
C VAL A 36 28.13 8.15 39.20
N ASN A 37 27.81 7.07 38.49
CA ASN A 37 28.78 6.38 37.64
C ASN A 37 28.90 7.04 36.25
N ASP A 38 29.86 6.57 35.46
CA ASP A 38 30.08 7.02 34.09
C ASP A 38 28.88 6.82 33.17
N SER A 39 28.06 5.78 33.39
CA SER A 39 26.84 5.57 32.60
C SER A 39 25.79 6.66 32.82
N VAL A 40 25.61 7.15 34.05
CA VAL A 40 24.74 8.32 34.29
C VAL A 40 25.24 9.53 33.50
N CYS A 41 26.55 9.78 33.52
CA CYS A 41 27.14 10.92 32.80
C CYS A 41 26.88 10.81 31.28
N ARG A 42 27.06 9.60 30.71
CA ARG A 42 26.77 9.32 29.30
C ARG A 42 25.29 9.47 28.94
N ILE A 43 24.39 8.93 29.76
CA ILE A 43 22.94 8.96 29.48
C ILE A 43 22.38 10.38 29.59
N HIS A 44 22.79 11.12 30.62
CA HIS A 44 22.34 12.51 30.82
C HIS A 44 23.05 13.51 29.90
N GLY A 45 24.22 13.17 29.35
CA GLY A 45 25.04 14.07 28.53
C GLY A 45 25.65 15.22 29.34
N ALA A 46 25.95 14.99 30.61
CA ALA A 46 26.51 15.97 31.54
C ALA A 46 27.75 15.41 32.25
N SER A 47 28.67 16.29 32.65
CA SER A 47 29.85 15.86 33.39
C SER A 47 29.50 15.48 34.84
N ARG A 48 30.33 14.65 35.47
CA ARG A 48 30.14 14.26 36.87
C ARG A 48 30.11 15.49 37.78
N GLU A 49 30.98 16.46 37.53
CA GLU A 49 31.10 17.71 38.29
C GLU A 49 29.84 18.57 38.19
N GLU A 50 29.13 18.53 37.06
CA GLU A 50 27.87 19.24 36.86
C GLU A 50 26.69 18.52 37.53
N LEU A 51 26.75 17.19 37.62
CA LEU A 51 25.72 16.35 38.21
C LEU A 51 25.80 16.33 39.74
N ILE A 52 26.99 16.22 40.32
CA ILE A 52 27.17 16.16 41.77
C ILE A 52 26.71 17.46 42.43
N GLY A 53 25.88 17.33 43.48
CA GLY A 53 25.24 18.45 44.18
C GLY A 53 23.99 19.00 43.47
N LEU A 54 23.73 18.60 42.22
CA LEU A 54 22.56 19.02 41.48
C LEU A 54 21.34 18.20 41.90
N ASN A 55 20.18 18.85 41.96
CA ASN A 55 18.94 18.16 42.29
C ASN A 55 18.39 17.40 41.08
N TYR A 56 17.97 16.15 41.26
CA TYR A 56 17.44 15.30 40.18
C TYR A 56 16.28 15.97 39.40
N LYS A 57 15.53 16.88 40.04
CA LYS A 57 14.40 17.60 39.45
C LYS A 57 14.77 18.44 38.23
N LYS A 58 16.05 18.80 38.06
CA LYS A 58 16.49 19.62 36.91
C LYS A 58 16.36 18.87 35.57
N TYR A 59 16.47 17.54 35.57
CA TYR A 59 16.42 16.72 34.36
C TYR A 59 15.05 16.07 34.15
N MET A 60 13.97 16.66 34.65
CA MET A 60 12.62 16.10 34.47
C MET A 60 11.56 17.19 34.54
N GLU A 61 10.41 16.92 33.91
CA GLU A 61 9.26 17.81 33.99
C GLU A 61 8.67 17.83 35.41
N ASN A 62 7.99 18.93 35.76
CA ASN A 62 7.37 19.11 37.08
C ASN A 62 6.42 17.96 37.48
N GLU A 63 5.64 17.43 36.53
CA GLU A 63 4.75 16.30 36.80
C GLU A 63 5.52 15.00 37.10
N THR A 64 6.59 14.74 36.36
CA THR A 64 7.48 13.60 36.63
C THR A 64 8.20 13.76 37.96
N ALA A 65 8.71 14.96 38.28
CA ALA A 65 9.33 15.27 39.57
C ALA A 65 8.41 14.98 40.77
N LYS A 66 7.10 15.25 40.63
CA LYS A 66 6.11 14.89 41.65
C LYS A 66 5.97 13.38 41.81
N LYS A 67 5.97 12.62 40.70
CA LYS A 67 5.91 11.14 40.74
C LYS A 67 7.16 10.55 41.40
N VAL A 68 8.35 10.98 41.00
CA VAL A 68 9.62 10.54 41.61
C VAL A 68 9.65 10.84 43.11
N ARG A 69 9.22 12.04 43.51
CA ARG A 69 9.11 12.41 44.94
C ARG A 69 8.16 11.50 45.72
N LYS A 70 7.02 11.10 45.14
CA LYS A 70 6.11 10.14 45.79
C LYS A 70 6.80 8.79 46.01
N VAL A 71 7.54 8.31 45.01
CA VAL A 71 8.31 7.06 45.14
C VAL A 71 9.37 7.18 46.23
N PHE A 72 10.16 8.26 46.25
CA PHE A 72 11.18 8.46 47.29
C PHE A 72 10.56 8.53 48.68
N ASN A 73 9.42 9.22 48.83
CA ASN A 73 8.69 9.27 50.09
C ASN A 73 8.21 7.88 50.54
N GLN A 74 7.69 7.07 49.61
CA GLN A 74 7.25 5.71 49.91
C GLN A 74 8.41 4.82 50.35
N VAL A 75 9.53 4.86 49.63
CA VAL A 75 10.77 4.14 49.99
C VAL A 75 11.29 4.61 51.35
N TYR A 76 11.24 5.92 51.61
CA TYR A 76 11.64 6.48 52.90
C TYR A 76 10.77 5.98 54.04
N GLN A 77 9.44 6.01 53.90
CA GLN A 77 8.51 5.60 54.96
C GLN A 77 8.58 4.10 55.23
N THR A 78 8.49 3.29 54.17
CA THR A 78 8.38 1.83 54.27
C THR A 78 9.72 1.14 54.46
N GLY A 79 10.82 1.74 54.00
CA GLY A 79 12.13 1.08 53.89
C GLY A 79 12.20 0.00 52.81
N MET A 80 11.11 -0.27 52.10
CA MET A 80 11.08 -1.22 51.00
C MET A 80 11.54 -0.56 49.70
N PRO A 81 12.33 -1.24 48.86
CA PRO A 81 12.73 -0.71 47.57
C PRO A 81 11.56 -0.64 46.60
N TYR A 82 11.57 0.37 45.75
CA TYR A 82 10.60 0.51 44.66
C TYR A 82 11.32 0.18 43.34
N LYS A 83 10.85 -0.84 42.63
CA LYS A 83 11.59 -1.46 41.52
C LYS A 83 10.86 -1.33 40.19
N LEU A 84 11.64 -1.34 39.10
CA LEU A 84 11.20 -1.48 37.70
C LEU A 84 10.05 -0.52 37.32
N PHE A 85 10.27 0.77 37.53
CA PHE A 85 9.28 1.78 37.19
C PHE A 85 9.86 2.80 36.24
N GLU A 86 8.99 3.27 35.35
CA GLU A 86 9.38 4.06 34.21
C GLU A 86 9.06 5.52 34.44
N TRP A 87 10.00 6.39 34.07
CA TRP A 87 9.79 7.84 34.05
C TRP A 87 10.48 8.48 32.86
N GLU A 88 10.07 9.71 32.57
CA GLU A 88 10.70 10.52 31.54
C GLU A 88 11.71 11.49 32.15
N ILE A 89 12.91 11.48 31.60
CA ILE A 89 13.93 12.50 31.84
C ILE A 89 14.10 13.38 30.61
N ILE A 90 14.63 14.58 30.84
CA ILE A 90 15.11 15.50 29.83
C ILE A 90 16.63 15.50 29.96
N LYS A 91 17.36 15.09 28.92
CA LYS A 91 18.83 15.10 28.88
C LYS A 91 19.37 16.53 28.79
N ALA A 92 20.68 16.71 28.99
CA ALA A 92 21.31 18.04 28.93
C ALA A 92 21.14 18.74 27.57
N ASP A 93 21.03 17.98 26.49
CA ASP A 93 20.76 18.47 25.13
C ASP A 93 19.28 18.82 24.86
N GLY A 94 18.40 18.63 25.85
CA GLY A 94 16.96 18.88 25.78
C GLY A 94 16.14 17.72 25.22
N THR A 95 16.76 16.61 24.81
CA THR A 95 16.03 15.43 24.31
C THR A 95 15.35 14.67 25.46
N LYS A 96 14.20 14.06 25.18
CA LYS A 96 13.48 13.24 26.15
C LYS A 96 13.93 11.79 26.08
N ALA A 97 14.13 11.19 27.25
CA ALA A 97 14.47 9.78 27.41
C ALA A 97 13.50 9.11 28.40
N VAL A 98 13.20 7.83 28.17
CA VAL A 98 12.47 7.00 29.12
C VAL A 98 13.47 6.10 29.83
N GLU A 99 13.46 6.14 31.16
CA GLU A 99 14.31 5.30 32.00
C GLU A 99 13.45 4.37 32.84
N GLU A 100 13.86 3.10 32.91
CA GLU A 100 13.34 2.15 33.88
C GLU A 100 14.30 2.10 35.07
N SER A 101 13.79 2.44 36.25
CA SER A 101 14.59 2.67 37.44
C SER A 101 14.17 1.79 38.60
N SER A 102 15.09 1.54 39.53
CA SER A 102 14.83 0.95 40.83
C SER A 102 15.53 1.76 41.91
N VAL A 103 14.83 2.08 43.00
CA VAL A 103 15.31 2.96 44.07
C VAL A 103 15.32 2.22 45.40
N TYR A 104 16.42 2.39 46.13
CA TYR A 104 16.71 1.77 47.40
C TYR A 104 17.08 2.83 48.43
N LEU A 105 16.72 2.59 49.69
CA LEU A 105 17.07 3.48 50.79
C LEU A 105 18.52 3.25 51.24
N ILE A 106 19.30 4.31 51.43
CA ILE A 106 20.64 4.26 52.01
C ILE A 106 20.53 4.54 53.52
N ARG A 107 21.24 3.73 54.32
CA ARG A 107 21.37 3.91 55.77
C ARG A 107 22.85 4.02 56.15
N ASN A 108 23.15 4.87 57.13
CA ASN A 108 24.49 4.93 57.71
C ASN A 108 24.74 3.76 58.67
N ALA A 109 25.95 3.68 59.23
CA ALA A 109 26.33 2.63 60.20
C ALA A 109 25.48 2.61 61.48
N ARG A 110 24.79 3.72 61.81
CA ARG A 110 23.86 3.82 62.95
C ARG A 110 22.42 3.42 62.59
N GLY A 111 22.17 3.02 61.34
CA GLY A 111 20.86 2.65 60.83
C GLY A 111 19.98 3.84 60.43
N GLU A 112 20.48 5.06 60.54
CA GLU A 112 19.77 6.30 60.18
C GLU A 112 19.67 6.40 58.66
N ARG A 113 18.52 6.88 58.18
CA ARG A 113 18.25 7.07 56.76
C ARG A 113 18.99 8.32 56.28
N ILE A 114 19.88 8.18 55.29
CA ILE A 114 20.75 9.28 54.84
C ILE A 114 20.57 9.68 53.38
N GLY A 115 19.86 8.88 52.59
CA GLY A 115 19.69 9.14 51.16
C GLY A 115 19.06 7.97 50.43
N PHE A 116 19.14 8.01 49.11
CA PHE A 116 18.65 6.96 48.23
C PHE A 116 19.73 6.61 47.21
N ARG A 117 19.80 5.34 46.83
CA ARG A 117 20.56 4.88 45.67
C ARG A 117 19.61 4.32 44.64
N GLY A 118 19.92 4.51 43.37
CA GLY A 118 19.14 3.94 42.30
C GLY A 118 20.02 3.35 41.22
N ILE A 119 19.41 2.42 40.49
CA ILE A 119 19.93 1.89 39.25
C ILE A 119 18.89 2.07 38.18
N PHE A 120 19.30 2.47 36.99
CA PHE A 120 18.40 2.69 35.88
C PHE A 120 19.01 2.27 34.55
N ARG A 121 18.13 1.99 33.60
CA ARG A 121 18.48 1.75 32.20
C ARG A 121 17.60 2.59 31.30
N GLU A 122 18.20 3.18 30.27
CA GLU A 122 17.44 3.87 29.24
C GLU A 122 16.73 2.83 28.35
N ILE A 123 15.41 2.98 28.18
CA ILE A 123 14.56 2.08 27.39
C ILE A 123 13.92 2.77 26.18
N SER A 124 14.32 4.02 25.91
CA SER A 124 13.87 4.86 24.79
C SER A 124 13.93 4.13 23.45
N GLU A 125 15.09 3.56 23.11
CA GLU A 125 15.31 2.89 21.83
C GLU A 125 14.46 1.62 21.69
N ARG A 126 14.43 0.80 22.74
CA ARG A 126 13.60 -0.41 22.78
C ARG A 126 12.12 -0.09 22.56
N LYS A 127 11.61 0.95 23.23
CA LYS A 127 10.22 1.38 23.09
C LYS A 127 9.92 1.94 21.70
N LYS A 128 10.82 2.75 21.13
CA LYS A 128 10.68 3.25 19.76
C LYS A 128 10.61 2.10 18.75
N THR A 129 11.50 1.13 18.86
CA THR A 129 11.51 -0.04 17.97
C THR A 129 10.24 -0.88 18.11
N GLN A 130 9.76 -1.10 19.33
CA GLN A 130 8.51 -1.81 19.58
C GLN A 130 7.30 -1.04 19.03
N GLU A 131 7.25 0.27 19.21
CA GLU A 131 6.14 1.09 18.71
C GLU A 131 6.16 1.19 17.18
N VAL A 132 7.33 1.33 16.55
CA VAL A 132 7.46 1.30 15.09
C VAL A 132 7.00 -0.05 14.53
N LEU A 133 7.39 -1.16 15.17
CA LEU A 133 6.92 -2.49 14.79
C LEU A 133 5.40 -2.60 14.94
N ARG A 134 4.84 -2.17 16.08
CA ARG A 134 3.40 -2.20 16.35
C ARG A 134 2.61 -1.38 15.34
N GLN A 135 3.06 -0.16 15.05
CA GLN A 135 2.45 0.72 14.04
C GLN A 135 2.54 0.12 12.64
N SER A 136 3.66 -0.53 12.31
CA SER A 136 3.81 -1.22 11.02
C SER A 136 2.85 -2.41 10.92
N GLU A 137 2.73 -3.23 11.95
CA GLU A 137 1.79 -4.37 12.00
C GLU A 137 0.34 -3.89 11.89
N GLU A 138 -0.03 -2.84 12.62
CA GLU A 138 -1.37 -2.25 12.58
C GLU A 138 -1.69 -1.66 11.20
N ARG A 139 -0.71 -0.99 10.58
CA ARG A 139 -0.83 -0.49 9.21
C ARG A 139 -1.02 -1.62 8.20
N TYR A 140 -0.24 -2.69 8.27
CA TYR A 140 -0.40 -3.84 7.38
C TYR A 140 -1.74 -4.53 7.55
N ARG A 141 -2.17 -4.76 8.80
CA ARG A 141 -3.50 -5.32 9.11
C ARG A 141 -4.62 -4.47 8.52
N THR A 142 -4.56 -3.16 8.76
CA THR A 142 -5.57 -2.22 8.24
C THR A 142 -5.64 -2.22 6.72
N ILE A 143 -4.49 -2.30 6.02
CA ILE A 143 -4.49 -2.40 4.56
C ILE A 143 -5.16 -3.70 4.12
N LEU A 144 -4.76 -4.85 4.66
CA LEU A 144 -5.27 -6.15 4.25
C LEU A 144 -6.77 -6.35 4.56
N ASP A 145 -7.27 -5.74 5.64
CA ASP A 145 -8.68 -5.82 6.03
C ASP A 145 -9.58 -4.91 5.19
N ASN A 146 -9.05 -3.79 4.67
CA ASN A 146 -9.82 -2.82 3.89
C ASN A 146 -9.71 -2.97 2.37
N ILE A 147 -8.73 -3.71 1.84
CA ILE A 147 -8.66 -3.97 0.40
C ILE A 147 -9.82 -4.89 -0.03
N GLU A 148 -10.44 -4.60 -1.17
CA GLU A 148 -11.45 -5.47 -1.76
C GLU A 148 -10.84 -6.72 -2.43
N GLU A 149 -9.54 -6.65 -2.76
CA GLU A 149 -8.79 -7.74 -3.36
C GLU A 149 -8.48 -8.82 -2.31
N GLY A 150 -8.59 -10.08 -2.72
CA GLY A 150 -8.17 -11.22 -1.94
C GLY A 150 -6.65 -11.29 -1.87
N TYR A 151 -6.09 -11.31 -0.67
CA TYR A 151 -4.68 -11.57 -0.44
C TYR A 151 -4.52 -12.95 0.17
N PHE A 152 -3.56 -13.71 -0.34
CA PHE A 152 -3.25 -15.04 0.18
C PHE A 152 -1.76 -15.31 0.17
N GLU A 153 -1.37 -16.19 1.08
CA GLU A 153 -0.06 -16.84 1.08
C GLU A 153 -0.27 -18.35 1.21
N VAL A 154 0.51 -19.10 0.44
CA VAL A 154 0.52 -20.56 0.46
C VAL A 154 1.94 -21.08 0.65
N ASP A 155 2.08 -22.25 1.26
CA ASP A 155 3.35 -22.98 1.28
C ASP A 155 3.70 -23.53 -0.13
N LEU A 156 4.86 -24.18 -0.25
CA LEU A 156 5.28 -24.80 -1.52
C LEU A 156 4.36 -25.93 -2.01
N SER A 157 3.54 -26.51 -1.12
CA SER A 157 2.55 -27.54 -1.45
C SER A 157 1.21 -26.94 -1.87
N GLY A 158 1.03 -25.63 -1.73
CA GLY A 158 -0.22 -24.93 -2.05
C GLY A 158 -1.20 -24.84 -0.88
N ASN A 159 -0.79 -25.16 0.35
CA ASN A 159 -1.66 -25.01 1.53
C ASN A 159 -1.67 -23.56 2.00
N PHE A 160 -2.85 -22.99 2.26
CA PHE A 160 -2.96 -21.62 2.73
C PHE A 160 -2.35 -21.44 4.12
N ILE A 161 -1.36 -20.55 4.22
CA ILE A 161 -0.73 -20.15 5.48
C ILE A 161 -1.26 -18.80 5.96
N PHE A 162 -1.78 -17.98 5.04
CA PHE A 162 -2.43 -16.71 5.34
C PHE A 162 -3.50 -16.39 4.30
N VAL A 163 -4.61 -15.81 4.75
CA VAL A 163 -5.68 -15.29 3.89
C VAL A 163 -6.26 -14.03 4.53
N ASN A 164 -6.60 -13.02 3.74
CA ASN A 164 -7.40 -11.90 4.23
C ASN A 164 -8.91 -12.20 4.14
N GLU A 165 -9.71 -11.35 4.78
CA GLU A 165 -11.18 -11.48 4.77
C GLU A 165 -11.77 -11.42 3.36
N SER A 166 -11.18 -10.60 2.48
CA SER A 166 -11.66 -10.39 1.13
C SER A 166 -11.54 -11.63 0.26
N LEU A 167 -10.47 -12.42 0.42
CA LEU A 167 -10.34 -13.69 -0.26
C LEU A 167 -11.44 -14.67 0.16
N GLY A 168 -11.76 -14.72 1.46
CA GLY A 168 -12.87 -15.53 1.96
C GLY A 168 -14.20 -15.16 1.30
N ARG A 169 -14.48 -13.85 1.15
CA ARG A 169 -15.67 -13.37 0.44
C ARG A 169 -15.68 -13.71 -1.05
N ILE A 170 -14.52 -13.64 -1.71
CA ILE A 170 -14.38 -13.96 -3.15
C ILE A 170 -14.63 -15.45 -3.40
N ILE A 171 -13.97 -16.32 -2.63
CA ILE A 171 -14.10 -17.78 -2.74
C ILE A 171 -15.48 -18.25 -2.25
N GLY A 172 -16.06 -17.55 -1.28
CA GLY A 172 -17.33 -17.89 -0.64
C GLY A 172 -17.18 -18.73 0.63
N LEU A 173 -15.95 -18.90 1.13
CA LEU A 173 -15.66 -19.66 2.35
C LEU A 173 -15.12 -18.73 3.45
N PRO A 174 -15.49 -18.94 4.72
CA PRO A 174 -14.90 -18.20 5.82
C PRO A 174 -13.39 -18.44 5.88
N LYS A 175 -12.62 -17.40 6.20
CA LYS A 175 -11.15 -17.44 6.20
C LYS A 175 -10.59 -18.56 7.07
N GLU A 176 -11.27 -18.89 8.17
CA GLU A 176 -10.87 -19.93 9.11
C GLU A 176 -10.91 -21.33 8.50
N LYS A 177 -11.79 -21.55 7.52
CA LYS A 177 -11.83 -22.81 6.76
C LYS A 177 -10.78 -22.85 5.65
N LEU A 178 -10.40 -21.71 5.12
CA LEU A 178 -9.37 -21.62 4.08
C LEU A 178 -7.98 -21.85 4.66
N LEU A 179 -7.70 -21.38 5.87
CA LEU A 179 -6.42 -21.62 6.53
C LEU A 179 -6.11 -23.12 6.65
N GLY A 180 -4.98 -23.55 6.10
CA GLY A 180 -4.54 -24.94 6.04
C GLY A 180 -5.15 -25.78 4.91
N MET A 181 -6.20 -25.31 4.24
CA MET A 181 -6.77 -25.98 3.06
C MET A 181 -5.78 -25.91 1.89
N ASN A 182 -5.72 -26.98 1.08
CA ASN A 182 -4.93 -26.96 -0.15
C ASN A 182 -5.67 -26.20 -1.24
N ASN A 183 -4.98 -25.33 -1.98
CA ASN A 183 -5.61 -24.50 -3.00
C ASN A 183 -6.29 -25.29 -4.14
N ARG A 184 -5.93 -26.56 -4.32
CA ARG A 184 -6.55 -27.45 -5.31
C ARG A 184 -7.94 -27.94 -4.89
N GLU A 185 -8.31 -27.85 -3.62
CA GLU A 185 -9.56 -28.43 -3.10
C GLU A 185 -10.81 -27.65 -3.52
N TYR A 186 -10.69 -26.35 -3.79
CA TYR A 186 -11.82 -25.50 -4.17
C TYR A 186 -11.83 -25.12 -5.67
N MET A 187 -10.91 -25.66 -6.44
CA MET A 187 -10.73 -25.38 -7.87
C MET A 187 -11.02 -26.63 -8.71
N ASP A 188 -11.40 -26.46 -9.97
CA ASP A 188 -11.48 -27.59 -10.89
C ASP A 188 -10.08 -28.09 -11.31
N ASP A 189 -9.99 -29.34 -11.78
CA ASP A 189 -8.73 -29.98 -12.14
C ASP A 189 -7.93 -29.21 -13.19
N LYS A 190 -8.63 -28.59 -14.16
CA LYS A 190 -8.00 -27.82 -15.24
C LYS A 190 -7.34 -26.55 -14.70
N THR A 191 -8.01 -25.87 -13.78
CA THR A 191 -7.54 -24.66 -13.11
C THR A 191 -6.40 -24.98 -12.15
N ALA A 192 -6.55 -26.03 -11.35
CA ALA A 192 -5.50 -26.51 -10.45
C ALA A 192 -4.21 -26.87 -11.20
N GLN A 193 -4.32 -27.53 -12.36
CA GLN A 193 -3.16 -27.84 -13.21
C GLN A 193 -2.48 -26.58 -13.76
N ARG A 194 -3.27 -25.60 -14.22
CA ARG A 194 -2.74 -24.33 -14.74
C ARG A 194 -2.00 -23.54 -13.66
N ILE A 195 -2.56 -23.46 -12.45
CA ILE A 195 -1.94 -22.79 -11.30
C ILE A 195 -0.65 -23.49 -10.88
N TYR A 196 -0.63 -24.83 -10.90
CA TYR A 196 0.59 -25.58 -10.63
C TYR A 196 1.73 -25.24 -11.61
N GLU A 197 1.42 -25.11 -12.90
CA GLU A 197 2.41 -24.69 -13.91
C GLU A 197 2.92 -23.28 -13.67
N ILE A 198 2.03 -22.36 -13.30
CA ILE A 198 2.38 -20.99 -12.92
C ILE A 198 3.31 -20.98 -11.69
N PHE A 199 2.94 -21.69 -10.61
CA PHE A 199 3.77 -21.79 -9.40
C PHE A 199 5.15 -22.37 -9.72
N LYS A 200 5.20 -23.40 -10.56
CA LYS A 200 6.46 -24.00 -11.02
C LYS A 200 7.32 -23.02 -11.81
N GLU A 201 6.72 -22.22 -12.68
CA GLU A 201 7.44 -21.19 -13.43
C GLU A 201 7.94 -20.06 -12.53
N VAL A 202 7.10 -19.56 -11.63
CA VAL A 202 7.44 -18.52 -10.65
C VAL A 202 8.57 -18.99 -9.73
N TYR A 203 8.52 -20.25 -9.28
CA TYR A 203 9.59 -20.84 -8.47
C TYR A 203 10.92 -20.91 -9.23
N ARG A 204 10.88 -21.34 -10.50
CA ARG A 204 12.08 -21.51 -11.34
C ARG A 204 12.70 -20.18 -11.75
N THR A 205 11.88 -19.20 -12.13
CA THR A 205 12.34 -17.93 -12.70
C THR A 205 12.52 -16.84 -11.65
N GLY A 206 11.79 -16.94 -10.53
CA GLY A 206 11.68 -15.87 -9.53
C GLY A 206 10.90 -14.64 -10.02
N LEU A 207 10.39 -14.65 -11.26
CA LEU A 207 9.59 -13.57 -11.82
C LEU A 207 8.12 -13.74 -11.39
N PRO A 208 7.41 -12.65 -11.09
CA PRO A 208 5.98 -12.72 -10.77
C PRO A 208 5.17 -13.29 -11.95
N GLY A 209 4.30 -14.24 -11.66
CA GLY A 209 3.28 -14.70 -12.60
C GLY A 209 2.25 -13.60 -12.74
N LYS A 210 2.21 -12.94 -13.91
CA LYS A 210 1.26 -11.84 -14.17
C LYS A 210 -0.11 -12.39 -14.53
N VAL A 211 -1.11 -11.83 -13.86
CA VAL A 211 -2.56 -11.79 -14.15
C VAL A 211 -3.01 -12.87 -15.12
N PHE A 212 -3.36 -14.03 -14.58
CA PHE A 212 -4.09 -15.04 -15.33
C PHE A 212 -5.58 -14.83 -15.08
N GLU A 213 -6.34 -14.73 -16.16
CA GLU A 213 -7.79 -14.72 -16.13
C GLU A 213 -8.29 -16.17 -16.15
N TRP A 214 -9.15 -16.53 -15.20
CA TRP A 214 -9.91 -17.77 -15.24
C TRP A 214 -11.35 -17.56 -14.74
N GLU A 215 -12.26 -18.39 -15.23
CA GLU A 215 -13.61 -18.48 -14.69
C GLU A 215 -13.58 -19.40 -13.47
N ILE A 216 -13.87 -18.87 -12.27
CA ILE A 216 -14.22 -19.73 -11.15
C ILE A 216 -15.72 -19.95 -11.11
N LYS A 217 -16.11 -21.15 -10.68
CA LYS A 217 -17.47 -21.41 -10.22
C LYS A 217 -17.50 -21.22 -8.70
N ARG A 218 -18.16 -20.15 -8.24
CA ARG A 218 -18.40 -19.93 -6.81
C ARG A 218 -19.31 -21.01 -6.25
N GLU A 219 -19.27 -21.21 -4.93
CA GLU A 219 -20.14 -22.18 -4.24
C GLU A 219 -21.64 -21.93 -4.52
N ASN A 220 -22.03 -20.66 -4.67
CA ASN A 220 -23.39 -20.26 -5.05
C ASN A 220 -23.77 -20.54 -6.53
N GLY A 221 -22.87 -21.19 -7.30
CA GLY A 221 -23.07 -21.55 -8.70
C GLY A 221 -22.82 -20.43 -9.72
N THR A 222 -22.51 -19.20 -9.28
CA THR A 222 -22.18 -18.08 -10.17
C THR A 222 -20.77 -18.21 -10.75
N ARG A 223 -20.58 -17.69 -11.97
CA ARG A 223 -19.26 -17.60 -12.61
C ARG A 223 -18.66 -16.22 -12.35
N ALA A 224 -17.43 -16.19 -11.87
CA ALA A 224 -16.67 -14.96 -11.70
C ALA A 224 -15.37 -15.01 -12.50
N ILE A 225 -14.98 -13.87 -13.07
CA ILE A 225 -13.69 -13.71 -13.73
C ILE A 225 -12.70 -13.22 -12.68
N GLU A 226 -11.70 -14.03 -12.39
CA GLU A 226 -10.66 -13.69 -11.43
C GLU A 226 -9.37 -13.33 -12.13
N GLU A 227 -8.77 -12.24 -11.67
CA GLU A 227 -7.42 -11.83 -12.02
C GLU A 227 -6.50 -12.15 -10.84
N CYS A 228 -5.60 -13.12 -11.04
CA CYS A 228 -4.64 -13.51 -9.99
C CYS A 228 -3.21 -13.18 -10.40
N SER A 229 -2.49 -12.48 -9.51
CA SER A 229 -1.04 -12.29 -9.61
C SER A 229 -0.34 -13.03 -8.47
N VAL A 230 0.79 -13.67 -8.78
CA VAL A 230 1.51 -14.52 -7.81
C VAL A 230 3.00 -14.21 -7.83
N SER A 231 3.60 -14.14 -6.65
CA SER A 231 5.04 -13.92 -6.44
C SER A 231 5.62 -14.93 -5.45
N LEU A 232 6.89 -15.28 -5.64
CA LEU A 232 7.60 -16.19 -4.74
C LEU A 232 7.94 -15.50 -3.40
N ILE A 233 7.66 -16.18 -2.29
CA ILE A 233 8.12 -15.79 -0.96
C ILE A 233 9.49 -16.44 -0.73
N ARG A 234 10.48 -15.64 -0.32
CA ARG A 234 11.83 -16.11 0.01
C ARG A 234 12.12 -15.91 1.49
N ASN A 235 12.83 -16.85 2.09
CA ASN A 235 13.36 -16.69 3.45
C ASN A 235 14.59 -15.77 3.47
N VAL A 236 15.14 -15.52 4.66
CA VAL A 236 16.35 -14.69 4.86
C VAL A 236 17.60 -15.24 4.16
N ARG A 237 17.60 -16.51 3.76
CA ARG A 237 18.68 -17.17 3.01
C ARG A 237 18.46 -17.12 1.48
N GLY A 238 17.34 -16.53 1.02
CA GLY A 238 16.98 -16.44 -0.38
C GLY A 238 16.28 -17.67 -0.96
N GLU A 239 16.01 -18.69 -0.15
CA GLU A 239 15.32 -19.92 -0.57
C GLU A 239 13.81 -19.67 -0.69
N GLY A 240 13.18 -20.20 -1.74
CA GLY A 240 11.74 -20.10 -1.92
C GLY A 240 11.01 -20.98 -0.90
N ILE A 241 10.12 -20.39 -0.10
CA ILE A 241 9.39 -21.09 0.98
C ILE A 241 7.88 -21.17 0.75
N GLY A 242 7.38 -20.48 -0.27
CA GLY A 242 5.96 -20.40 -0.57
C GLY A 242 5.67 -19.36 -1.62
N PHE A 243 4.38 -19.08 -1.82
CA PHE A 243 3.91 -18.09 -2.79
C PHE A 243 2.92 -17.15 -2.12
N ARG A 244 2.95 -15.88 -2.51
CA ARG A 244 1.92 -14.90 -2.16
C ARG A 244 1.21 -14.44 -3.41
N GLY A 245 -0.08 -14.20 -3.31
CA GLY A 245 -0.86 -13.72 -4.43
C GLY A 245 -1.92 -12.72 -4.04
N ILE A 246 -2.31 -11.94 -5.04
CA ILE A 246 -3.46 -11.05 -5.00
C ILE A 246 -4.45 -11.54 -6.03
N MET A 247 -5.69 -11.70 -5.60
CA MET A 247 -6.83 -12.16 -6.37
C MET A 247 -7.85 -11.03 -6.42
N ARG A 248 -8.19 -10.60 -7.64
CA ARG A 248 -9.18 -9.55 -7.87
C ARG A 248 -10.36 -10.13 -8.63
N ASP A 249 -11.57 -9.82 -8.16
CA ASP A 249 -12.77 -10.04 -8.93
C ASP A 249 -12.85 -8.96 -10.03
N ALA A 250 -12.73 -9.39 -11.29
CA ALA A 250 -12.80 -8.53 -12.46
C ALA A 250 -14.14 -8.64 -13.20
N THR A 251 -15.13 -9.35 -12.63
CA THR A 251 -16.39 -9.68 -13.31
C THR A 251 -17.15 -8.44 -13.77
N GLU A 252 -17.33 -7.44 -12.89
CA GLU A 252 -18.04 -6.20 -13.22
C GLU A 252 -17.28 -5.39 -14.28
N ARG A 253 -15.96 -5.24 -14.10
CA ARG A 253 -15.10 -4.52 -15.05
C ARG A 253 -15.20 -5.11 -16.46
N LYS A 254 -15.13 -6.44 -16.57
CA LYS A 254 -15.21 -7.14 -17.86
C LYS A 254 -16.58 -7.03 -18.50
N ARG A 255 -17.68 -7.12 -17.74
CA ARG A 255 -19.02 -6.90 -18.28
C ARG A 255 -19.17 -5.50 -18.88
N LEU A 256 -18.65 -4.48 -18.19
CA LEU A 256 -18.65 -3.11 -18.70
C LEU A 256 -17.74 -2.93 -19.93
N GLU A 257 -16.58 -3.59 -19.96
CA GLU A 257 -15.69 -3.60 -21.13
C GLU A 257 -16.38 -4.24 -22.35
N GLU A 258 -17.00 -5.40 -22.20
CA GLU A 258 -17.73 -6.11 -23.26
C GLU A 258 -18.96 -5.32 -23.76
N GLU A 259 -19.73 -4.72 -22.85
CA GLU A 259 -20.86 -3.85 -23.22
C GLU A 259 -20.38 -2.62 -23.99
N ARG A 260 -19.27 -2.00 -23.55
CA ARG A 260 -18.66 -0.89 -24.26
C ARG A 260 -18.19 -1.28 -25.66
N GLU A 261 -17.54 -2.44 -25.81
CA GLU A 261 -17.12 -2.95 -27.14
C GLU A 261 -18.32 -3.20 -28.06
N LYS A 262 -19.41 -3.78 -27.54
CA LYS A 262 -20.66 -3.93 -28.29
C LYS A 262 -21.22 -2.59 -28.75
N PHE A 263 -21.27 -1.58 -27.88
CA PHE A 263 -21.73 -0.25 -28.26
C PHE A 263 -20.82 0.40 -29.31
N ILE A 264 -19.50 0.27 -29.19
CA ILE A 264 -18.55 0.77 -30.20
C ILE A 264 -18.83 0.11 -31.56
N ALA A 265 -19.00 -1.21 -31.59
CA ALA A 265 -19.30 -1.94 -32.82
C ALA A 265 -20.64 -1.49 -33.45
N GLN A 266 -21.68 -1.32 -32.64
CA GLN A 266 -22.99 -0.82 -33.10
C GLN A 266 -22.90 0.61 -33.64
N LEU A 267 -22.14 1.50 -32.99
CA LEU A 267 -21.93 2.86 -33.47
C LEU A 267 -21.14 2.88 -34.78
N GLN A 268 -20.11 2.04 -34.93
CA GLN A 268 -19.37 1.90 -36.19
C GLN A 268 -20.29 1.41 -37.32
N GLU A 269 -21.15 0.43 -37.07
CA GLU A 269 -22.12 -0.05 -38.05
C GLU A 269 -23.14 1.03 -38.43
N ALA A 270 -23.64 1.80 -37.45
CA ALA A 270 -24.56 2.91 -37.70
C ALA A 270 -23.91 4.02 -38.53
N LEU A 271 -22.67 4.42 -38.20
CA LEU A 271 -21.88 5.39 -38.98
C LEU A 271 -21.64 4.92 -40.41
N ALA A 272 -21.36 3.64 -40.62
CA ALA A 272 -21.18 3.08 -41.96
C ALA A 272 -22.46 3.15 -42.83
N LYS A 273 -23.65 3.21 -42.21
CA LYS A 273 -24.93 3.36 -42.90
C LYS A 273 -25.29 4.81 -43.21
N VAL A 274 -24.58 5.79 -42.64
CA VAL A 274 -24.77 7.21 -42.98
C VAL A 274 -24.10 7.46 -44.32
N LYS A 275 -24.93 7.60 -45.36
CA LYS A 275 -24.52 7.78 -46.75
C LYS A 275 -23.81 9.13 -46.91
N THR A 276 -22.49 9.13 -47.01
CA THR A 276 -21.70 10.34 -47.28
C THR A 276 -21.03 10.23 -48.64
N LEU A 277 -21.55 10.98 -49.63
CA LEU A 277 -20.82 11.26 -50.86
C LEU A 277 -19.51 11.97 -50.51
N SER A 278 -18.39 11.28 -50.68
CA SER A 278 -17.05 11.82 -50.42
C SER A 278 -16.06 11.31 -51.46
N GLY A 279 -14.96 12.06 -51.67
CA GLY A 279 -13.92 11.71 -52.63
C GLY A 279 -14.09 12.30 -54.04
N PHE A 280 -13.30 11.80 -54.99
CA PHE A 280 -13.31 12.26 -56.39
C PHE A 280 -14.38 11.51 -57.18
N LEU A 281 -15.32 12.26 -57.78
CA LEU A 281 -16.44 11.70 -58.55
C LEU A 281 -16.17 11.82 -60.06
N PRO A 282 -15.83 10.73 -60.76
CA PRO A 282 -15.55 10.75 -62.20
C PRO A 282 -16.82 10.93 -63.03
N ILE A 283 -17.02 12.14 -63.57
CA ILE A 283 -18.18 12.51 -64.40
C ILE A 283 -17.76 12.69 -65.85
N CYS A 284 -18.51 12.10 -66.78
CA CYS A 284 -18.28 12.26 -68.21
C CYS A 284 -18.55 13.70 -68.64
N ALA A 285 -17.57 14.36 -69.26
CA ALA A 285 -17.69 15.75 -69.68
C ALA A 285 -18.82 15.99 -70.70
N SER A 286 -19.12 14.99 -71.54
CA SER A 286 -20.13 15.08 -72.61
C SER A 286 -21.54 14.76 -72.11
N CYS A 287 -21.79 13.56 -71.60
CA CYS A 287 -23.14 13.11 -71.27
C CYS A 287 -23.51 13.22 -69.78
N LYS A 288 -22.60 13.75 -68.95
CA LYS A 288 -22.77 13.97 -67.50
C LYS A 288 -23.13 12.73 -66.67
N LYS A 289 -22.96 11.54 -67.24
CA LYS A 289 -22.99 10.29 -66.48
C LYS A 289 -21.83 10.23 -65.49
N ILE A 290 -22.05 9.60 -64.36
CA ILE A 290 -21.03 9.32 -63.34
C ILE A 290 -20.61 7.87 -63.42
N ARG A 291 -19.33 7.60 -63.16
CA ARG A 291 -18.81 6.23 -63.07
C ARG A 291 -18.88 5.76 -61.62
N ASP A 292 -19.59 4.66 -61.38
CA ASP A 292 -19.69 4.05 -60.05
C ASP A 292 -18.42 3.30 -59.65
N ASP A 293 -18.36 2.83 -58.39
CA ASP A 293 -17.23 2.08 -57.85
C ASP A 293 -16.97 0.74 -58.59
N ARG A 294 -17.96 0.26 -59.35
CA ARG A 294 -17.85 -0.95 -60.19
C ARG A 294 -17.37 -0.63 -61.61
N GLY A 295 -17.15 0.65 -61.92
CA GLY A 295 -16.63 1.11 -63.19
C GLY A 295 -17.69 1.30 -64.27
N TYR A 296 -18.98 1.19 -63.96
CA TYR A 296 -20.09 1.38 -64.89
C TYR A 296 -20.57 2.83 -64.92
N TRP A 297 -21.01 3.29 -66.09
CA TRP A 297 -21.54 4.64 -66.27
C TRP A 297 -23.06 4.67 -66.04
N MET A 298 -23.50 5.49 -65.09
CA MET A 298 -24.91 5.69 -64.76
C MET A 298 -25.28 7.17 -64.70
N GLN A 299 -26.59 7.47 -64.61
CA GLN A 299 -27.04 8.85 -64.43
C GLN A 299 -26.58 9.40 -63.09
N ILE A 300 -26.07 10.64 -63.08
CA ILE A 300 -25.54 11.28 -61.89
C ILE A 300 -26.58 11.40 -60.76
N GLU A 301 -27.82 11.70 -61.11
CA GLU A 301 -28.95 11.84 -60.18
C GLU A 301 -29.24 10.52 -59.45
N ALA A 302 -29.21 9.39 -60.17
CA ALA A 302 -29.42 8.07 -59.59
C ALA A 302 -28.32 7.75 -58.57
N TYR A 303 -27.06 8.02 -58.93
CA TYR A 303 -25.93 7.83 -58.03
C TYR A 303 -26.01 8.71 -56.79
N ILE A 304 -26.33 10.01 -56.93
CA ILE A 304 -26.41 10.93 -55.79
C ILE A 304 -27.54 10.53 -54.84
N ARG A 305 -28.71 10.15 -55.35
CA ARG A 305 -29.83 9.65 -54.53
C ARG A 305 -29.47 8.35 -53.80
N ASP A 306 -28.69 7.48 -54.42
CA ASP A 306 -28.26 6.22 -53.79
C ASP A 306 -27.24 6.46 -52.66
N HIS A 307 -26.48 7.56 -52.72
CA HIS A 307 -25.36 7.86 -51.82
C HIS A 307 -25.55 9.14 -50.97
N SER A 308 -26.74 9.73 -50.94
CA SER A 308 -27.09 10.87 -50.08
C SER A 308 -28.58 10.95 -49.81
N GLU A 309 -29.01 11.95 -49.04
CA GLU A 309 -30.42 12.26 -48.77
C GLU A 309 -31.03 13.26 -49.78
N ALA A 310 -30.32 13.59 -50.87
CA ALA A 310 -30.80 14.57 -51.84
C ALA A 310 -31.95 14.02 -52.70
N GLU A 311 -33.03 14.80 -52.79
CA GLU A 311 -34.14 14.59 -53.73
C GLU A 311 -34.04 15.57 -54.91
N PHE A 312 -34.43 15.10 -56.10
CA PHE A 312 -34.30 15.86 -57.34
C PHE A 312 -35.66 16.17 -57.96
N SER A 313 -35.79 17.39 -58.50
CA SER A 313 -36.86 17.77 -59.41
C SER A 313 -36.29 18.16 -60.76
N HIS A 314 -37.05 17.95 -61.84
CA HIS A 314 -36.61 18.26 -63.21
C HIS A 314 -37.31 19.50 -63.72
N GLY A 315 -36.52 20.43 -64.26
CA GLY A 315 -36.99 21.65 -64.92
C GLY A 315 -36.05 22.06 -66.04
N ILE A 316 -36.51 22.93 -66.94
CA ILE A 316 -35.70 23.45 -68.04
C ILE A 316 -35.25 24.86 -67.66
N CYS A 317 -33.93 25.08 -67.53
CA CYS A 317 -33.41 26.41 -67.24
C CYS A 317 -33.64 27.36 -68.44
N PRO A 318 -33.63 28.69 -68.23
CA PRO A 318 -33.89 29.66 -69.29
C PRO A 318 -33.01 29.49 -70.54
N GLU A 319 -31.72 29.21 -70.37
CA GLU A 319 -30.78 29.01 -71.48
C GLU A 319 -31.10 27.76 -72.31
N CYS A 320 -31.44 26.65 -71.65
CA CYS A 320 -31.86 25.43 -72.34
C CYS A 320 -33.20 25.62 -73.02
N LYS A 321 -34.11 26.38 -72.41
CA LYS A 321 -35.42 26.72 -73.00
C LYS A 321 -35.23 27.53 -74.29
N GLU A 322 -34.37 28.54 -74.26
CA GLU A 322 -34.03 29.36 -75.42
C GLU A 322 -33.35 28.53 -76.52
N LYS A 323 -32.42 27.64 -76.19
CA LYS A 323 -31.79 26.76 -77.19
C LYS A 323 -32.75 25.76 -77.84
N LEU A 324 -33.69 25.20 -77.08
CA LEU A 324 -34.61 24.16 -77.56
C LEU A 324 -35.85 24.75 -78.24
N TYR A 325 -36.29 25.93 -77.81
CA TYR A 325 -37.57 26.52 -78.21
C TYR A 325 -37.45 27.98 -78.70
N GLY A 326 -36.26 28.57 -78.75
CA GLY A 326 -36.06 29.96 -79.16
C GLY A 326 -36.52 30.26 -80.58
N SER A 327 -36.34 29.32 -81.51
CA SER A 327 -36.84 29.46 -82.89
C SER A 327 -38.37 29.45 -82.99
N PHE A 328 -39.06 28.73 -82.09
CA PHE A 328 -40.53 28.73 -82.03
C PHE A 328 -41.09 30.04 -81.44
N LEU A 329 -40.35 30.66 -80.52
CA LEU A 329 -40.72 31.95 -79.93
C LEU A 329 -40.46 33.15 -80.87
N GLU A 330 -39.56 33.00 -81.84
CA GLU A 330 -39.37 34.01 -82.91
C GLU A 330 -40.43 33.92 -84.01
N GLU A 331 -41.01 32.74 -84.27
CA GLU A 331 -42.10 32.56 -85.23
C GLU A 331 -43.44 33.09 -84.71
N GLU A 332 -43.75 32.93 -83.41
CA GLU A 332 -44.95 33.53 -82.80
C GLU A 332 -44.92 35.06 -82.86
N ASN A 333 -43.75 35.70 -82.69
CA ASN A 333 -43.61 37.16 -82.77
C ASN A 333 -43.65 37.73 -84.19
N LYS A 334 -43.63 36.90 -85.25
CA LYS A 334 -43.81 37.35 -86.64
C LYS A 334 -45.26 37.24 -87.13
N GLY A 335 -46.15 36.67 -86.32
CA GLY A 335 -47.58 36.51 -86.64
C GLY A 335 -48.52 37.59 -86.07
N GLU A 336 -48.03 38.55 -85.28
CA GLU A 336 -48.84 39.58 -84.61
C GLU A 336 -48.49 41.03 -85.01
N ASN A 337 -48.09 41.29 -86.27
CA ASN A 337 -48.01 42.65 -86.83
C ASN A 337 -49.04 42.89 -87.94
#